data_AF-A0A0G1Y655-F1
#
_entry.id   AF-A0A0G1Y655-F1
#
_cell.length_a   1.000
_cell.length_b   1.000
_cell.length_c   1.000
_cell.angle_alpha   90.00
_cell.angle_beta   90.00
_cell.angle_gamma   90.00
#
_symmetry.space_group_name_H-M   'P 1'
#
loop_
_entity.id
_entity.type
_entity.pdbx_description
1 polymer ?
#
loop_
_entity_poly.entity_id
_entity_poly.type
_entity_poly.pdbx_seq_one_letter_code
_entity_poly.pdbx_strand_id
1 'polypeptide(L)'
;MKRMLNQKDSWLLFAQGYFKTARLACNELLTQESNPDENNKHAQKNWISHYYTHHLVPAIIFNTKHGIECYLKYLLIMMTDQLVTGHDLEKLFRIFNKKLTSRKWYVISSTDEHRDKISSNEIKKQCVERRKKLRGLIRFFARNKLASSKLRKSFSDKNNELFRYPEMLNMNKLDYEKFLVRIREKDLQELLSHIDDLERFFNDMGYFVSVEEQDKHPTRSCFNRLS
;
A
#
# COMPACT_ATOMS: atom_id res chain seq x y z
N MET A 1 11.11 -25.09 -7.96
CA MET A 1 9.79 -24.57 -8.41
C MET A 1 8.74 -24.49 -7.29
N LYS A 2 8.32 -25.59 -6.63
CA LYS A 2 7.32 -25.55 -5.53
C LYS A 2 7.65 -24.56 -4.39
N ARG A 3 8.91 -24.53 -3.94
CA ARG A 3 9.36 -23.62 -2.86
C ARG A 3 9.32 -22.13 -3.25
N MET A 4 9.51 -21.82 -4.54
CA MET A 4 9.41 -20.45 -5.07
C MET A 4 7.95 -20.01 -5.23
N LEU A 5 7.07 -20.89 -5.73
CA LEU A 5 5.63 -20.62 -5.82
C LEU A 5 5.03 -20.29 -4.45
N ASN A 6 5.34 -21.10 -3.41
CA ASN A 6 4.92 -20.82 -2.05
C ASN A 6 5.43 -19.48 -1.51
N GLN A 7 6.63 -19.03 -1.94
CA GLN A 7 7.16 -17.73 -1.56
C GLN A 7 6.46 -16.57 -2.28
N LYS A 8 6.03 -16.72 -3.55
CA LYS A 8 5.32 -15.67 -4.29
C LYS A 8 4.01 -15.29 -3.61
N ASP A 9 3.19 -16.29 -3.31
CA ASP A 9 1.87 -16.09 -2.69
C ASP A 9 2.01 -15.53 -1.27
N SER A 10 3.09 -15.91 -0.56
CA SER A 10 3.41 -15.34 0.75
C SER A 10 3.60 -13.83 0.70
N TRP A 11 4.28 -13.29 -0.33
CA TRP A 11 4.46 -11.83 -0.46
C TRP A 11 3.14 -11.08 -0.67
N LEU A 12 2.22 -11.65 -1.46
CA LEU A 12 0.89 -11.07 -1.66
C LEU A 12 0.07 -11.11 -0.37
N LEU A 13 0.07 -12.26 0.33
CA LEU A 13 -0.62 -12.41 1.61
C LEU A 13 -0.09 -11.45 2.67
N PHE A 14 1.23 -11.27 2.75
CA PHE A 14 1.83 -10.27 3.64
C PHE A 14 1.40 -8.85 3.26
N ALA A 15 1.43 -8.49 1.98
CA ALA A 15 1.02 -7.17 1.52
C ALA A 15 -0.44 -6.86 1.92
N GLN A 16 -1.34 -7.81 1.65
CA GLN A 16 -2.76 -7.70 2.01
C GLN A 16 -2.96 -7.64 3.53
N GLY A 17 -2.23 -8.46 4.29
CA GLY A 17 -2.26 -8.43 5.75
C GLY A 17 -1.90 -7.05 6.29
N TYR A 18 -0.80 -6.46 5.81
CA TYR A 18 -0.37 -5.14 6.26
C TYR A 18 -1.36 -4.03 5.91
N PHE A 19 -1.94 -4.03 4.69
CA PHE A 19 -2.95 -3.03 4.34
C PHE A 19 -4.23 -3.19 5.17
N LYS A 20 -4.71 -4.42 5.39
CA LYS A 20 -5.87 -4.69 6.25
C LYS A 20 -5.63 -4.24 7.69
N THR A 21 -4.45 -4.50 8.25
CA THR A 21 -4.10 -4.02 9.59
C THR A 21 -4.05 -2.50 9.67
N ALA A 22 -3.44 -1.84 8.68
CA ALA A 22 -3.42 -0.36 8.62
C ALA A 22 -4.84 0.22 8.51
N ARG A 23 -5.69 -0.39 7.67
CA ARG A 23 -7.09 0.00 7.50
C ARG A 23 -7.90 -0.15 8.78
N LEU A 24 -7.75 -1.29 9.45
CA LEU A 24 -8.42 -1.57 10.73
C LEU A 24 -8.04 -0.52 11.78
N ALA A 25 -6.75 -0.19 11.89
CA ALA A 25 -6.27 0.83 12.82
C ALA A 25 -6.80 2.24 12.48
N CYS A 26 -6.92 2.61 11.20
CA CYS A 26 -7.58 3.86 10.81
C CYS A 26 -9.05 3.88 11.25
N ASN A 27 -9.80 2.80 10.97
CA ASN A 27 -11.22 2.72 11.30
C ASN A 27 -11.47 2.75 12.81
N GLU A 28 -10.62 2.08 13.59
CA GLU A 28 -10.68 2.12 15.05
C GLU A 28 -10.54 3.56 15.57
N LEU A 29 -9.53 4.28 15.08
CA LEU A 29 -9.29 5.67 15.44
C LEU A 29 -10.45 6.61 15.06
N LEU A 30 -11.02 6.44 13.85
CA LEU A 30 -12.15 7.25 13.38
C LEU A 30 -13.46 6.95 14.12
N THR A 31 -13.66 5.68 14.52
CA THR A 31 -14.86 5.26 15.26
C THR A 31 -14.85 5.83 16.68
N GLN A 32 -13.66 5.84 17.33
CA GLN A 32 -13.48 6.47 18.64
C GLN A 32 -13.70 7.99 18.59
N GLU A 33 -13.35 8.67 17.48
CA GLU A 33 -13.64 10.11 17.31
C GLU A 33 -15.15 10.39 17.17
N SER A 34 -15.92 9.47 16.61
CA SER A 34 -17.34 9.65 16.32
C SER A 34 -18.27 9.38 17.52
N ASN A 35 -17.84 8.55 18.48
CA ASN A 35 -18.58 8.22 19.70
C ASN A 35 -17.69 8.38 20.94
N PRO A 36 -17.39 9.61 21.37
CA PRO A 36 -16.77 9.82 22.68
C PRO A 36 -17.79 9.44 23.75
N ASP A 37 -17.52 8.41 24.57
CA ASP A 37 -18.41 7.95 25.64
C ASP A 37 -19.08 9.13 26.40
N GLU A 38 -20.41 9.21 26.32
CA GLU A 38 -21.21 10.30 26.92
C GLU A 38 -21.06 10.38 28.46
N ASN A 39 -20.59 9.30 29.09
CA ASN A 39 -20.35 9.22 30.52
C ASN A 39 -19.03 9.89 30.98
N ASN A 40 -18.18 10.34 30.06
CA ASN A 40 -16.87 10.91 30.36
C ASN A 40 -16.75 12.39 29.95
N LYS A 41 -17.74 13.22 30.31
CA LYS A 41 -17.72 14.68 30.07
C LYS A 41 -16.54 15.41 30.73
N HIS A 42 -15.87 14.81 31.72
CA HIS A 42 -14.60 15.33 32.26
C HIS A 42 -13.35 14.91 31.46
N ALA A 43 -13.44 13.91 30.58
CA ALA A 43 -12.34 13.51 29.69
C ALA A 43 -12.17 14.45 28.47
N GLN A 44 -13.16 15.31 28.19
CA GLN A 44 -13.10 16.30 27.10
C GLN A 44 -11.94 17.31 27.23
N LYS A 45 -11.39 17.52 28.44
CA LYS A 45 -10.22 18.41 28.65
C LYS A 45 -8.87 17.69 28.68
N ASN A 46 -8.85 16.36 28.79
CA ASN A 46 -7.64 15.56 28.87
C ASN A 46 -7.71 14.39 27.88
N TRP A 47 -7.45 14.73 26.61
CA TRP A 47 -7.24 13.83 25.47
C TRP A 47 -6.19 12.72 25.69
N ILE A 48 -5.47 12.75 26.82
CA ILE A 48 -4.38 11.83 27.19
C ILE A 48 -4.91 10.52 27.82
N SER A 49 -6.18 10.42 28.24
CA SER A 49 -6.57 9.37 29.20
C SER A 49 -7.15 8.05 28.66
N HIS A 50 -7.49 7.93 27.37
CA HIS A 50 -7.93 6.64 26.80
C HIS A 50 -6.79 5.98 26.02
N TYR A 51 -5.70 5.70 26.75
CA TYR A 51 -4.57 4.82 26.43
C TYR A 51 -4.23 4.65 24.93
N TYR A 52 -3.27 5.47 24.48
CA TYR A 52 -2.38 5.17 23.35
C TYR A 52 -2.99 5.03 21.94
N THR A 53 -4.28 5.27 21.66
CA THR A 53 -4.82 5.03 20.31
C THR A 53 -4.11 5.84 19.22
N HIS A 54 -3.71 7.09 19.49
CA HIS A 54 -2.94 7.88 18.52
C HIS A 54 -1.53 7.33 18.24
N HIS A 55 -0.99 6.46 19.11
CA HIS A 55 0.23 5.70 18.85
C HIS A 55 0.01 4.58 17.80
N LEU A 56 -1.22 4.37 17.33
CA LEU A 56 -1.48 3.56 16.14
C LEU A 56 -1.10 4.29 14.85
N VAL A 57 -1.01 5.62 14.82
CA VAL A 57 -0.61 6.37 13.60
C VAL A 57 0.76 5.95 13.06
N PRO A 58 1.83 5.83 13.88
CA PRO A 58 3.09 5.25 13.44
C PRO A 58 2.92 3.85 12.83
N ALA A 59 2.15 2.98 13.49
CA ALA A 59 1.90 1.62 13.03
C ALA A 59 1.12 1.59 11.70
N ILE A 60 0.14 2.47 11.51
CA ILE A 60 -0.59 2.67 10.25
C ILE A 60 0.41 2.99 9.14
N ILE A 61 1.23 4.03 9.32
CA ILE A 61 2.18 4.46 8.30
C ILE A 61 3.21 3.36 7.99
N PHE A 62 3.76 2.71 9.03
CA PHE A 62 4.71 1.61 8.88
C PHE A 62 4.10 0.44 8.10
N ASN A 63 2.91 -0.02 8.50
CA ASN A 63 2.22 -1.12 7.85
C ASN A 63 1.86 -0.77 6.41
N THR A 64 1.37 0.44 6.11
CA THR A 64 1.10 0.84 4.73
C THR A 64 2.37 0.83 3.88
N LYS A 65 3.50 1.35 4.39
CA LYS A 65 4.79 1.32 3.67
C LYS A 65 5.28 -0.09 3.43
N HIS A 66 5.16 -0.96 4.42
CA HIS A 66 5.60 -2.33 4.28
C HIS A 66 4.67 -3.16 3.36
N GLY A 67 3.36 -2.87 3.38
CA GLY A 67 2.41 -3.40 2.41
C GLY A 67 2.76 -3.03 0.97
N ILE A 68 3.09 -1.74 0.71
CA ILE A 68 3.61 -1.27 -0.59
C ILE A 68 4.87 -2.06 -1.00
N GLU A 69 5.82 -2.21 -0.08
CA GLU A 69 7.06 -2.95 -0.32
C GLU A 69 6.79 -4.40 -0.74
N CYS A 70 6.00 -5.13 0.06
CA CYS A 70 5.65 -6.52 -0.19
C CYS A 70 4.91 -6.67 -1.52
N TYR A 71 3.97 -5.77 -1.85
CA TYR A 71 3.23 -5.84 -3.10
C TYR A 71 4.13 -5.58 -4.32
N LEU A 72 5.02 -4.58 -4.25
CA LEU A 72 5.98 -4.31 -5.33
C LEU A 72 6.94 -5.49 -5.54
N LYS A 73 7.40 -6.12 -4.46
CA LYS A 73 8.23 -7.34 -4.52
C LYS A 73 7.46 -8.48 -5.15
N TYR A 74 6.22 -8.72 -4.73
CA TYR A 74 5.33 -9.71 -5.34
C TYR A 74 5.21 -9.51 -6.86
N LEU A 75 4.83 -8.31 -7.30
CA LEU A 75 4.69 -8.00 -8.73
C LEU A 75 5.99 -8.18 -9.50
N LEU A 76 7.13 -7.78 -8.93
CA LEU A 76 8.43 -7.97 -9.56
C LEU A 76 8.82 -9.45 -9.66
N ILE A 77 8.54 -10.25 -8.63
CA ILE A 77 8.79 -11.70 -8.62
C ILE A 77 7.89 -12.38 -9.66
N MET A 78 6.62 -12.00 -9.77
CA MET A 78 5.73 -12.43 -10.85
C MET A 78 6.32 -12.09 -12.21
N MET A 79 6.87 -10.89 -12.36
CA MET A 79 7.37 -10.43 -13.64
C MET A 79 8.74 -10.96 -14.06
N THR A 80 9.54 -11.50 -13.14
CA THR A 80 10.96 -11.81 -13.39
C THR A 80 11.41 -13.17 -12.87
N ASP A 81 10.59 -13.87 -12.09
CA ASP A 81 10.96 -15.09 -11.36
C ASP A 81 12.19 -14.95 -10.45
N GLN A 82 12.57 -13.73 -10.09
CA GLN A 82 13.72 -13.43 -9.25
C GLN A 82 13.28 -12.79 -7.93
N LEU A 83 13.91 -13.22 -6.83
CA LEU A 83 13.75 -12.57 -5.53
C LEU A 83 14.22 -11.12 -5.59
N VAL A 84 13.45 -10.23 -4.98
CA VAL A 84 13.76 -8.79 -4.93
C VAL A 84 14.08 -8.38 -3.50
N THR A 85 15.25 -7.77 -3.32
CA THR A 85 15.76 -7.29 -2.02
C THR A 85 15.65 -5.77 -1.88
N GLY A 86 15.75 -5.29 -0.64
CA GLY A 86 15.73 -3.87 -0.29
C GLY A 86 14.33 -3.34 0.06
N HIS A 87 14.31 -2.11 0.59
CA HIS A 87 13.13 -1.50 1.21
C HIS A 87 12.76 -0.13 0.60
N ASP A 88 13.60 0.42 -0.28
CA ASP A 88 13.38 1.74 -0.89
C ASP A 88 12.21 1.67 -1.88
N LEU A 89 11.05 2.19 -1.46
CA LEU A 89 9.81 2.15 -2.23
C LEU A 89 9.92 2.88 -3.58
N GLU A 90 10.64 4.00 -3.65
CA GLU A 90 10.82 4.72 -4.92
C GLU A 90 11.70 3.90 -5.88
N LYS A 91 12.76 3.25 -5.37
CA LYS A 91 13.61 2.36 -6.16
C LYS A 91 12.84 1.13 -6.65
N LEU A 92 12.09 0.46 -5.77
CA LEU A 92 11.26 -0.70 -6.12
C LEU A 92 10.23 -0.32 -7.19
N PHE A 93 9.51 0.79 -7.01
CA PHE A 93 8.55 1.26 -7.98
C PHE A 93 9.18 1.63 -9.33
N ARG A 94 10.38 2.23 -9.33
CA ARG A 94 11.10 2.53 -10.57
C ARG A 94 11.45 1.26 -11.35
N ILE A 95 11.90 0.20 -10.66
CA ILE A 95 12.21 -1.09 -11.28
C ILE A 95 10.92 -1.73 -11.82
N PHE A 96 9.87 -1.78 -11.01
CA PHE A 96 8.53 -2.25 -11.39
C PHE A 96 8.05 -1.54 -12.66
N ASN A 97 8.07 -0.20 -12.64
CA ASN A 97 7.65 0.63 -13.76
C ASN A 97 8.46 0.33 -15.03
N LYS A 98 9.79 0.24 -14.94
CA LYS A 98 10.64 -0.06 -16.11
C LYS A 98 10.23 -1.39 -16.74
N LYS A 99 10.05 -2.43 -15.92
CA LYS A 99 9.62 -3.77 -16.37
C LYS A 99 8.22 -3.75 -16.97
N LEU A 100 7.27 -3.09 -16.31
CA LEU A 100 5.89 -2.94 -16.77
C LEU A 100 5.83 -2.24 -18.14
N THR A 101 6.58 -1.15 -18.33
CA THR A 101 6.55 -0.39 -19.60
C THR A 101 7.29 -1.07 -20.75
N SER A 102 8.23 -1.97 -20.46
CA SER A 102 8.94 -2.74 -21.49
C SER A 102 8.15 -3.94 -22.01
N ARG A 103 6.98 -4.23 -21.44
CA ARG A 103 6.15 -5.39 -21.79
C ARG A 103 5.29 -5.12 -23.01
N LYS A 104 5.04 -6.17 -23.79
CA LYS A 104 4.07 -6.19 -24.89
C LYS A 104 2.71 -6.55 -24.30
N TRP A 105 1.69 -5.76 -24.63
CA TRP A 105 0.31 -5.99 -24.20
C TRP A 105 -0.43 -6.72 -25.32
N TYR A 106 -1.00 -7.87 -25.01
CA TYR A 106 -1.82 -8.65 -25.95
C TYR A 106 -3.31 -8.33 -25.72
N VAL A 107 -4.13 -8.51 -26.76
CA VAL A 107 -5.58 -8.31 -26.67
C VAL A 107 -6.17 -9.50 -25.93
N ILE A 108 -6.87 -9.26 -24.82
CA ILE A 108 -7.66 -10.31 -24.17
C ILE A 108 -8.97 -10.45 -24.96
N SER A 109 -9.07 -11.45 -25.83
CA SER A 109 -10.37 -11.83 -26.38
C SER A 109 -11.07 -12.77 -25.41
N SER A 110 -12.21 -12.34 -24.89
CA SER A 110 -13.18 -13.27 -24.29
C SER A 110 -13.55 -14.34 -25.32
N THR A 111 -13.52 -15.62 -24.92
CA THR A 111 -14.05 -16.74 -25.72
C THR A 111 -15.57 -16.73 -25.79
N ASP A 112 -16.24 -15.97 -24.92
CA ASP A 112 -17.69 -15.69 -25.01
C ASP A 112 -17.93 -14.54 -25.98
N GLU A 113 -18.74 -14.78 -27.01
CA GLU A 113 -19.20 -13.79 -28.02
C GLU A 113 -20.00 -12.61 -27.43
N HIS A 114 -20.33 -12.67 -26.13
CA HIS A 114 -21.17 -11.71 -25.41
C HIS A 114 -20.46 -10.87 -24.34
N ARG A 115 -19.13 -10.94 -24.20
CA ARG A 115 -18.39 -10.05 -23.28
C ARG A 115 -17.60 -8.98 -24.02
N ASP A 116 -17.56 -7.80 -23.42
CA ASP A 116 -16.86 -6.62 -23.93
C ASP A 116 -15.41 -6.94 -24.33
N LYS A 117 -15.10 -6.74 -25.61
CA LYS A 117 -13.72 -6.81 -26.12
C LYS A 117 -12.97 -5.55 -25.67
N ILE A 118 -12.12 -5.66 -24.65
CA ILE A 118 -11.22 -4.57 -24.26
C ILE A 118 -10.03 -4.56 -25.22
N SER A 119 -9.89 -3.49 -26.01
CA SER A 119 -8.75 -3.33 -26.91
C SER A 119 -7.43 -3.18 -26.14
N SER A 120 -6.31 -3.61 -26.72
CA SER A 120 -4.97 -3.39 -26.11
C SER A 120 -4.65 -1.92 -25.87
N ASN A 121 -5.19 -1.01 -26.70
CA ASN A 121 -5.02 0.43 -26.50
C ASN A 121 -5.71 0.91 -25.23
N GLU A 122 -6.90 0.38 -24.93
CA GLU A 122 -7.64 0.69 -23.72
C GLU A 122 -6.92 0.13 -22.48
N ILE A 123 -6.44 -1.12 -22.53
CA ILE A 123 -5.61 -1.72 -21.47
C ILE A 123 -4.37 -0.85 -21.19
N LYS A 124 -3.68 -0.43 -22.26
CA LYS A 124 -2.49 0.41 -22.14
C LYS A 124 -2.80 1.77 -21.52
N LYS A 125 -3.91 2.40 -21.92
CA LYS A 125 -4.36 3.69 -21.35
C LYS A 125 -4.67 3.56 -19.86
N GLN A 126 -5.46 2.56 -19.49
CA GLN A 126 -5.80 2.29 -18.08
C GLN A 126 -4.55 2.01 -17.25
N CYS A 127 -3.64 1.16 -17.75
CA CYS A 127 -2.36 0.86 -17.10
C CYS A 127 -1.54 2.14 -16.85
N VAL A 128 -1.44 3.03 -17.85
CA VAL A 128 -0.71 4.30 -17.71
C VAL A 128 -1.33 5.21 -16.64
N GLU A 129 -2.66 5.36 -16.62
CA GLU A 129 -3.37 6.18 -15.66
C GLU A 129 -3.22 5.65 -14.23
N ARG A 130 -3.50 4.35 -14.04
CA ARG A 130 -3.40 3.67 -12.74
C ARG A 130 -2.00 3.74 -12.17
N ARG A 131 -0.98 3.52 -13.00
CA ARG A 131 0.43 3.68 -12.64
C ARG A 131 0.77 5.11 -12.19
N LYS A 132 0.22 6.13 -12.85
CA LYS A 132 0.45 7.54 -12.46
C LYS A 132 -0.12 7.83 -11.07
N LYS A 133 -1.33 7.34 -10.78
CA LYS A 133 -1.96 7.46 -9.46
C LYS A 133 -1.15 6.72 -8.39
N LEU A 134 -0.78 5.46 -8.67
CA LEU A 134 0.04 4.64 -7.77
C LEU A 134 1.39 5.29 -7.44
N ARG A 135 2.06 5.91 -8.44
CA ARG A 135 3.30 6.68 -8.21
C ARG A 135 3.11 7.82 -7.22
N GLY A 136 1.95 8.49 -7.26
CA GLY A 136 1.61 9.58 -6.34
C GLY A 136 1.54 9.08 -4.90
N LEU A 137 0.79 8.01 -4.67
CA LEU A 137 0.62 7.38 -3.36
C LEU A 137 1.96 6.86 -2.81
N ILE A 138 2.73 6.15 -3.62
CA ILE A 138 4.04 5.64 -3.19
C ILE A 138 4.97 6.79 -2.78
N ARG A 139 4.97 7.91 -3.51
CA ARG A 139 5.74 9.10 -3.14
C ARG A 139 5.25 9.76 -1.86
N PHE A 140 3.94 9.75 -1.61
CA PHE A 140 3.37 10.26 -0.37
C PHE A 140 3.98 9.52 0.83
N PHE A 141 3.99 8.18 0.79
CA PHE A 141 4.51 7.35 1.88
C PHE A 141 6.04 7.31 1.93
N ALA A 142 6.74 7.19 0.80
CA ALA A 142 8.21 7.14 0.76
C ALA A 142 8.88 8.41 1.29
N ARG A 143 8.22 9.56 1.08
CA ARG A 143 8.69 10.88 1.55
C ARG A 143 8.01 11.31 2.84
N ASN A 144 7.28 10.40 3.50
CA ASN A 144 6.57 10.62 4.75
C ASN A 144 5.82 11.97 4.73
N LYS A 145 5.00 12.20 3.69
CA LYS A 145 4.41 13.52 3.40
C LYS A 145 3.53 14.03 4.52
N LEU A 146 2.78 13.14 5.17
CA LEU A 146 1.98 13.49 6.35
C LEU A 146 2.86 14.06 7.46
N ALA A 147 3.85 13.30 7.95
CA ALA A 147 4.77 13.79 8.98
C ALA A 147 5.53 15.05 8.56
N SER A 148 5.89 15.13 7.28
CA SER A 148 6.59 16.30 6.75
C SER A 148 5.75 17.57 6.80
N SER A 149 4.44 17.47 6.52
CA SER A 149 3.52 18.61 6.61
C SER A 149 3.30 19.02 8.06
N LYS A 150 3.11 18.04 8.96
CA LYS A 150 2.84 18.29 10.38
C LYS A 150 4.02 18.89 11.11
N LEU A 151 5.23 18.47 10.80
CA LEU A 151 6.44 18.97 11.46
C LEU A 151 7.17 20.07 10.69
N ARG A 152 6.68 20.45 9.49
CA ARG A 152 7.32 21.44 8.60
C ARG A 152 8.81 21.12 8.33
N LYS A 153 9.12 19.83 8.19
CA LYS A 153 10.46 19.29 7.99
C LYS A 153 10.37 18.12 7.01
N SER A 154 11.34 17.95 6.12
CA SER A 154 11.35 16.80 5.21
C SER A 154 11.94 15.57 5.88
N PHE A 155 11.29 14.41 5.69
CA PHE A 155 11.79 13.12 6.17
C PHE A 155 11.91 12.13 5.01
N SER A 156 13.11 11.57 4.82
CA SER A 156 13.30 10.43 3.94
C SER A 156 13.47 9.17 4.77
N ASP A 157 12.89 8.06 4.33
CA ASP A 157 13.01 6.79 5.03
C ASP A 157 13.11 5.65 4.02
N LYS A 158 14.34 5.42 3.54
CA LYS A 158 14.62 4.40 2.52
C LYS A 158 14.54 2.97 3.06
N ASN A 159 14.66 2.80 4.37
CA ASN A 159 14.70 1.48 5.02
C ASN A 159 13.38 1.11 5.73
N ASN A 160 12.38 2.00 5.68
CA ASN A 160 11.13 1.86 6.43
C ASN A 160 11.35 1.72 7.95
N GLU A 161 12.32 2.46 8.49
CA GLU A 161 12.70 2.41 9.90
C GLU A 161 12.09 3.56 10.71
N LEU A 162 11.70 4.65 10.03
CA LEU A 162 11.30 5.89 10.69
C LEU A 162 10.16 5.68 11.67
N PHE A 163 9.18 4.82 11.32
CA PHE A 163 7.98 4.51 12.10
C PHE A 163 7.95 3.10 12.71
N ARG A 164 9.06 2.36 12.61
CA ARG A 164 9.12 0.95 13.05
C ARG A 164 9.24 0.79 14.56
N TYR A 165 10.03 1.66 15.21
CA TYR A 165 10.28 1.67 16.65
C TYR A 165 10.12 3.10 17.19
N PRO A 166 8.89 3.51 17.55
CA PRO A 166 8.62 4.86 18.07
C PRO A 166 9.44 5.16 19.32
N GLU A 167 9.64 4.18 20.20
CA GLU A 167 10.44 4.30 21.43
C GLU A 167 11.93 4.59 21.22
N MET A 168 12.48 4.36 20.02
CA MET A 168 13.88 4.70 19.69
C MET A 168 14.04 6.16 19.22
N LEU A 169 13.31 7.07 19.89
CA LEU A 169 13.15 8.51 19.59
C LEU A 169 14.46 9.24 19.24
N ASN A 170 15.56 8.89 19.92
CA ASN A 170 16.85 9.56 19.75
C ASN A 170 17.55 9.25 18.41
N MET A 171 17.23 8.14 17.74
CA MET A 171 17.85 7.78 16.46
C MET A 171 17.09 8.32 15.25
N ASN A 172 15.76 8.48 15.37
CA ASN A 172 14.87 8.64 14.21
C ASN A 172 14.62 10.11 13.79
N LYS A 173 15.22 11.11 14.45
CA LYS A 173 15.15 12.55 14.12
C LYS A 173 13.73 13.15 14.00
N LEU A 174 12.69 12.38 14.33
CA LEU A 174 11.28 12.73 14.28
C LEU A 174 10.78 12.91 15.71
N ASP A 175 10.24 14.09 15.97
CA ASP A 175 9.58 14.43 17.23
C ASP A 175 8.16 13.84 17.19
N TYR A 176 8.03 12.64 17.77
CA TYR A 176 6.80 11.87 17.73
C TYR A 176 5.67 12.54 18.50
N GLU A 177 5.93 13.03 19.70
CA GLU A 177 4.92 13.70 20.51
C GLU A 177 4.33 14.88 19.76
N LYS A 178 5.20 15.74 19.19
CA LYS A 178 4.76 16.87 18.39
C LYS A 178 4.05 16.46 17.10
N PHE A 179 4.44 15.34 16.50
CA PHE A 179 3.77 14.80 15.32
C PHE A 179 2.36 14.34 15.65
N LEU A 180 2.21 13.50 16.68
CA LEU A 180 0.96 12.87 17.07
C LEU A 180 -0.08 13.89 17.55
N VAL A 181 0.34 14.90 18.33
CA VAL A 181 -0.54 16.00 18.78
C VAL A 181 -1.12 16.82 17.62
N ARG A 182 -0.50 16.77 16.43
CA ARG A 182 -0.92 17.52 15.23
C ARG A 182 -1.77 16.70 14.25
N ILE A 183 -1.97 15.41 14.52
CA ILE A 183 -2.89 14.57 13.78
C ILE A 183 -4.33 14.95 14.14
N ARG A 184 -5.18 14.90 13.13
CA ARG A 184 -6.62 15.19 13.18
C ARG A 184 -7.36 14.15 12.36
N GLU A 185 -8.65 14.01 12.61
CA GLU A 185 -9.59 13.17 11.85
C GLU A 185 -9.35 13.20 10.33
N LYS A 186 -9.26 14.40 9.72
CA LYS A 186 -9.04 14.53 8.26
C LYS A 186 -7.77 13.85 7.76
N ASP A 187 -6.74 13.77 8.60
CA ASP A 187 -5.49 13.10 8.24
C ASP A 187 -5.66 11.57 8.29
N LEU A 188 -6.48 11.08 9.22
CA LEU A 188 -6.85 9.67 9.31
C LEU A 188 -7.73 9.25 8.14
N GLN A 189 -8.68 10.10 7.75
CA GLN A 189 -9.50 9.92 6.55
C GLN A 189 -8.64 9.91 5.28
N GLU A 190 -7.66 10.82 5.17
CA GLU A 190 -6.69 10.83 4.06
C GLU A 190 -5.87 9.53 4.03
N LEU A 191 -5.35 9.07 5.18
CA LEU A 191 -4.62 7.81 5.27
C LEU A 191 -5.48 6.60 4.86
N LEU A 192 -6.72 6.52 5.36
CA LEU A 192 -7.67 5.48 5.01
C LEU A 192 -7.95 5.46 3.50
N SER A 193 -8.29 6.62 2.92
CA SER A 193 -8.52 6.75 1.48
C SER A 193 -7.30 6.35 0.66
N HIS A 194 -6.08 6.73 1.09
CA HIS A 194 -4.85 6.32 0.43
C HIS A 194 -4.61 4.81 0.51
N ILE A 195 -4.95 4.15 1.63
CA ILE A 195 -4.82 2.70 1.78
C ILE A 195 -5.78 1.98 0.83
N ASP A 196 -7.04 2.39 0.77
CA ASP A 196 -8.05 1.80 -0.13
C ASP A 196 -7.65 1.99 -1.60
N ASP A 197 -7.15 3.19 -1.95
CA ASP A 197 -6.65 3.48 -3.30
C ASP A 197 -5.41 2.65 -3.65
N LEU A 198 -4.49 2.43 -2.68
CA LEU A 198 -3.33 1.57 -2.88
C LEU A 198 -3.75 0.13 -3.15
N GLU A 199 -4.63 -0.46 -2.33
CA GLU A 199 -5.14 -1.82 -2.54
C GLU A 199 -5.78 -1.95 -3.92
N ARG A 200 -6.69 -1.04 -4.28
CA ARG A 200 -7.35 -1.04 -5.59
C ARG A 200 -6.35 -0.98 -6.74
N PHE A 201 -5.43 -0.01 -6.72
CA PHE A 201 -4.48 0.17 -7.82
C PHE A 201 -3.44 -0.95 -7.89
N PHE A 202 -3.04 -1.53 -6.77
CA PHE A 202 -2.17 -2.70 -6.78
C PHE A 202 -2.86 -3.94 -7.34
N ASN A 203 -4.14 -4.16 -7.02
CA ASN A 203 -4.94 -5.22 -7.62
C ASN A 203 -5.10 -5.03 -9.14
N ASP A 204 -5.37 -3.79 -9.60
CA ASP A 204 -5.36 -3.45 -11.03
C ASP A 204 -4.02 -3.79 -11.69
N MET A 205 -2.89 -3.45 -11.05
CA MET A 205 -1.56 -3.80 -11.55
C MET A 205 -1.32 -5.32 -11.56
N GLY A 206 -1.79 -6.04 -10.54
CA GLY A 206 -1.73 -7.49 -10.46
C GLY A 206 -2.49 -8.16 -11.61
N TYR A 207 -3.67 -7.65 -11.93
CA TYR A 207 -4.44 -8.09 -13.11
C TYR A 207 -3.64 -7.89 -14.40
N PHE A 208 -3.11 -6.67 -14.62
CA PHE A 208 -2.31 -6.38 -15.81
C PHE A 208 -1.06 -7.26 -15.94
N VAL A 209 -0.41 -7.62 -14.82
CA VAL A 209 0.74 -8.53 -14.82
C VAL A 209 0.31 -9.98 -15.12
N SER A 210 -0.82 -10.43 -14.59
CA SER A 210 -1.28 -11.83 -14.66
C SER A 210 -1.86 -12.21 -16.02
N VAL A 211 -2.61 -11.29 -16.65
CA VAL A 211 -3.14 -11.47 -18.01
C VAL A 211 -2.03 -11.84 -19.00
N GLU A 212 -0.85 -11.25 -18.84
CA GLU A 212 0.28 -11.52 -19.74
C GLU A 212 0.91 -12.91 -19.53
N GLU A 213 0.84 -13.48 -18.31
CA GLU A 213 1.40 -14.82 -18.06
C GLU A 213 0.59 -15.93 -18.75
N GLN A 214 -0.73 -15.78 -18.84
CA GLN A 214 -1.60 -16.75 -19.52
C GLN A 214 -1.26 -16.85 -21.02
N ASP A 215 -0.88 -15.76 -21.67
CA ASP A 215 -0.52 -15.77 -23.10
C ASP A 215 0.88 -16.37 -23.37
N LYS A 216 1.80 -16.34 -22.39
CA LYS A 216 3.11 -16.99 -22.51
C LYS A 216 3.05 -18.50 -22.23
N HIS A 217 2.08 -18.93 -21.44
CA HIS A 217 1.86 -20.33 -21.06
C HIS A 217 0.35 -20.63 -20.99
N PRO A 218 -0.32 -20.92 -22.13
CA PRO A 218 -1.78 -21.07 -22.21
C PRO A 218 -2.37 -22.19 -21.32
N THR A 219 -1.54 -23.05 -20.73
CA THR A 219 -1.95 -24.13 -19.83
C THR A 219 -1.92 -23.78 -18.34
N ARG A 220 -1.47 -22.57 -17.95
CA ARG A 220 -1.48 -22.14 -16.53
C ARG A 220 -2.73 -21.31 -16.24
N SER A 221 -3.81 -22.02 -15.90
CA SER A 221 -4.97 -21.44 -15.21
C SER A 221 -4.54 -20.95 -13.83
N CYS A 222 -4.24 -19.65 -13.74
CA CYS A 222 -4.11 -18.94 -12.48
C CYS A 222 -5.33 -18.05 -12.34
N PHE A 223 -6.45 -18.60 -11.85
CA PHE A 223 -7.50 -17.91 -11.07
C PHE A 223 -8.70 -18.86 -10.93
N ASN A 224 -8.71 -19.68 -9.86
CA ASN A 224 -9.98 -20.01 -9.24
C ASN A 224 -10.46 -18.72 -8.57
N ARG A 225 -11.50 -18.11 -9.14
CA ARG A 225 -12.25 -17.04 -8.46
C ARG A 225 -12.69 -17.62 -7.11
N LEU A 226 -12.16 -17.06 -6.02
CA LEU A 226 -12.76 -17.24 -4.72
C LEU A 226 -14.04 -16.38 -4.72
N SER A 227 -15.15 -17.09 -4.92
CA SER A 227 -16.52 -16.69 -4.59
C SER A 227 -16.67 -16.37 -3.11
#